data_AF-A0A6C0LWC8-F1
#
_entry.id   AF-A0A6C0LWC8-F1
#
_cell.length_a   1.000
_cell.length_b   1.000
_cell.length_c   1.000
_cell.angle_alpha   90.00
_cell.angle_beta   90.00
_cell.angle_gamma   90.00
#
_symmetry.space_group_name_H-M   'P 1'
#
loop_
_entity.id
_entity.type
_entity.pdbx_description
1 polymer ?
#
loop_
_entity_poly.entity_id
_entity_poly.type
_entity_poly.pdbx_seq_one_letter_code
_entity_poly.pdbx_strand_id
1 'polypeptide(L)'
;MSDGKHTTIYLSNQENKERVFGLEPPDPNTRYIIMQNDMLQTRIKEIESENIRISADIVLKEDECDDMDERLRYIKGELKNFVELRNMSSEVSKLTNINYNALKEHQKNTAVLTKRICTYILVDKLSGLLTVLVLWYLNKLTLTNIIFALMSTTGVNMFSIRIPSTINKYKLSDTENIKIRDANMNQIHTIVKEMKKTDESNDFISKYIESL
;
A
#
# COMPACT_ATOMS: atom_id res chain seq x y z
N MET A 1 21.55 -55.60 -28.05
CA MET A 1 20.22 -55.07 -28.38
C MET A 1 19.99 -55.35 -29.84
N SER A 2 18.94 -56.11 -30.17
CA SER A 2 18.70 -56.64 -31.51
C SER A 2 18.37 -55.49 -32.47
N ASP A 3 19.25 -55.23 -33.42
CA ASP A 3 19.03 -54.35 -34.58
C ASP A 3 17.98 -54.99 -35.50
N GLY A 4 16.72 -54.92 -35.08
CA GLY A 4 15.58 -55.30 -35.88
C GLY A 4 15.27 -54.21 -36.89
N LYS A 5 16.03 -54.14 -37.99
CA LYS A 5 15.61 -53.41 -39.19
C LYS A 5 14.33 -54.07 -39.73
N HIS A 6 13.17 -53.64 -39.20
CA HIS A 6 11.90 -53.87 -39.86
C HIS A 6 11.93 -53.14 -41.19
N THR A 7 12.24 -53.91 -42.23
CA THR A 7 12.19 -53.42 -43.61
C THR A 7 10.72 -53.39 -43.99
N THR A 8 10.06 -52.25 -43.76
CA THR A 8 8.70 -52.02 -44.21
C THR A 8 8.73 -51.95 -45.74
N ILE A 9 8.42 -53.06 -46.41
CA ILE A 9 8.34 -53.09 -47.88
C ILE A 9 7.03 -52.37 -48.26
N TYR A 10 7.14 -51.10 -48.62
CA TYR A 10 6.02 -50.32 -49.12
C TYR A 10 5.64 -50.86 -50.50
N LEU A 11 4.48 -51.49 -50.62
CA LEU A 11 3.89 -51.90 -51.90
C LEU A 11 3.36 -50.71 -52.71
N SER A 12 3.58 -49.47 -52.27
CA SER A 12 3.08 -48.26 -52.94
C SER A 12 3.66 -48.03 -54.33
N ASN A 13 4.86 -48.54 -54.62
CA ASN A 13 5.53 -48.39 -55.92
C ASN A 13 5.36 -49.62 -56.82
N GLN A 14 5.18 -49.37 -58.12
CA GLN A 14 4.95 -50.39 -59.14
C GLN A 14 6.12 -51.40 -59.24
N GLU A 15 7.36 -50.94 -59.09
CA GLU A 15 8.56 -51.81 -58.99
C GLU A 15 8.52 -52.79 -57.81
N ASN A 16 7.96 -52.37 -56.66
CA ASN A 16 7.85 -53.24 -55.49
C ASN A 16 6.70 -54.25 -55.65
N LYS A 17 5.64 -53.90 -56.38
CA LYS A 17 4.57 -54.84 -56.76
C LYS A 17 5.09 -55.90 -57.74
N GLU A 18 5.87 -55.49 -58.74
CA GLU A 18 6.50 -56.40 -59.72
C GLU A 18 7.55 -57.32 -59.09
N ARG A 19 8.33 -56.85 -58.12
CA ARG A 19 9.30 -57.69 -57.37
C ARG A 19 8.66 -58.80 -56.53
N VAL A 20 7.45 -58.58 -56.01
CA VAL A 20 6.80 -59.50 -55.06
C VAL A 20 5.85 -60.47 -55.77
N PHE A 21 5.18 -60.03 -56.85
CA PHE A 21 4.16 -60.82 -57.55
C PHE A 21 4.59 -61.30 -58.95
N GLY A 22 5.73 -60.84 -59.48
CA GLY A 22 6.15 -61.16 -60.85
C GLY A 22 5.34 -60.43 -61.93
N LEU A 23 5.45 -60.89 -63.18
CA LEU A 23 4.76 -60.33 -64.36
C LEU A 23 3.31 -60.81 -64.52
N GLU A 24 2.87 -61.80 -63.73
CA GLU A 24 1.49 -62.30 -63.77
C GLU A 24 0.57 -61.50 -62.85
N PRO A 25 -0.66 -61.17 -63.30
CA PRO A 25 -1.59 -60.43 -62.47
C PRO A 25 -1.97 -61.26 -61.24
N PRO A 26 -1.91 -60.69 -60.02
CA PRO A 26 -2.18 -61.42 -58.78
C PRO A 26 -3.62 -61.92 -58.74
N ASP A 27 -3.84 -63.08 -58.10
CA ASP A 27 -5.17 -63.65 -57.93
C ASP A 27 -6.11 -62.69 -57.16
N PRO A 28 -7.45 -62.81 -57.33
CA PRO A 28 -8.41 -61.89 -56.73
C PRO A 28 -8.28 -61.73 -55.20
N ASN A 29 -7.95 -62.79 -54.46
CA ASN A 29 -7.75 -62.72 -53.01
C ASN A 29 -6.46 -61.98 -52.66
N THR A 30 -5.36 -62.27 -53.37
CA THR A 30 -4.11 -61.53 -53.20
C THR A 30 -4.29 -60.05 -53.53
N ARG A 31 -5.06 -59.73 -54.57
CA ARG A 31 -5.39 -58.33 -54.93
C ARG A 31 -6.18 -57.62 -53.83
N TYR A 32 -7.13 -58.32 -53.20
CA TYR A 32 -7.90 -57.80 -52.07
C TYR A 32 -7.02 -57.54 -50.84
N ILE A 33 -6.12 -58.48 -50.50
CA ILE A 33 -5.17 -58.33 -49.39
C ILE A 33 -4.24 -57.13 -49.61
N ILE A 34 -3.72 -56.95 -50.84
CA ILE A 34 -2.90 -55.77 -51.19
C ILE A 34 -3.71 -54.48 -51.00
N MET A 35 -4.95 -54.43 -51.48
CA MET A 35 -5.80 -53.24 -51.35
C MET A 35 -6.09 -52.89 -49.89
N GLN A 36 -6.38 -53.89 -49.04
CA GLN A 36 -6.58 -53.67 -47.61
C GLN A 36 -5.31 -53.18 -46.91
N ASN A 37 -4.14 -53.73 -47.27
CA ASN A 37 -2.86 -53.27 -46.73
C ASN A 37 -2.54 -51.84 -47.17
N ASP A 38 -2.77 -51.48 -48.44
CA ASP A 38 -2.58 -50.11 -48.95
C ASP A 38 -3.50 -49.12 -48.20
N MET A 39 -4.76 -49.50 -47.94
CA MET A 39 -5.70 -48.72 -47.13
C MET A 39 -5.24 -48.56 -45.68
N LEU A 40 -4.80 -49.64 -45.03
CA LEU A 40 -4.31 -49.60 -43.65
C LEU A 40 -3.04 -48.74 -43.54
N GLN A 41 -2.13 -48.81 -44.50
CA GLN A 41 -0.93 -47.96 -44.53
C GLN A 41 -1.28 -46.48 -44.69
N THR A 42 -2.27 -46.16 -45.52
CA THR A 42 -2.77 -44.78 -45.67
C THR A 42 -3.35 -44.27 -44.35
N ARG A 43 -4.19 -45.09 -43.70
CA ARG A 43 -4.78 -44.77 -42.39
C ARG A 43 -3.71 -44.57 -41.30
N ILE A 44 -2.67 -45.40 -41.29
CA ILE A 44 -1.54 -45.27 -40.34
C ILE A 44 -0.85 -43.93 -40.55
N LYS A 45 -0.53 -43.56 -41.80
CA LYS A 45 0.11 -42.26 -42.10
C LYS A 45 -0.75 -41.07 -41.69
N GLU A 46 -2.06 -41.14 -41.93
CA GLU A 46 -3.01 -40.10 -41.50
C GLU A 46 -2.98 -39.95 -39.97
N ILE A 47 -3.11 -41.06 -39.24
CA ILE A 47 -3.06 -41.07 -37.77
C ILE A 47 -1.72 -40.56 -37.26
N GLU A 48 -0.59 -40.97 -37.84
CA GLU A 48 0.73 -40.48 -37.47
C GLU A 48 0.85 -38.97 -37.68
N SER A 49 0.36 -38.45 -38.80
CA SER A 49 0.37 -37.01 -39.09
C SER A 49 -0.49 -36.21 -38.11
N GLU A 50 -1.66 -36.75 -37.75
CA GLU A 50 -2.56 -36.14 -36.78
C GLU A 50 -1.96 -36.19 -35.36
N ASN A 51 -1.29 -37.29 -35.01
CA ASN A 51 -0.64 -37.45 -33.73
C ASN A 51 0.54 -36.47 -33.57
N ILE A 52 1.33 -36.24 -34.64
CA ILE A 52 2.38 -35.21 -34.68
C ILE A 52 1.77 -33.82 -34.50
N ARG A 53 0.68 -33.52 -35.22
CA ARG A 53 -0.01 -32.22 -35.12
C ARG A 53 -0.53 -31.96 -33.71
N ILE A 54 -1.21 -32.94 -33.11
CA ILE A 54 -1.75 -32.85 -31.74
C ILE A 54 -0.61 -32.69 -30.74
N SER A 55 0.49 -33.44 -30.90
CA SER A 55 1.66 -33.32 -30.02
C SER A 55 2.27 -31.93 -30.08
N ALA A 56 2.36 -31.33 -31.27
CA ALA A 56 2.84 -29.96 -31.43
C ALA A 56 1.89 -28.92 -30.80
N ASP A 57 0.58 -29.12 -30.93
CA ASP A 57 -0.43 -28.22 -30.33
C ASP A 57 -0.41 -28.30 -28.79
N ILE A 58 -0.19 -29.49 -28.22
CA ILE A 58 -0.02 -29.67 -26.77
C ILE A 58 1.17 -28.85 -26.27
N VAL A 59 2.33 -28.95 -26.93
CA VAL A 59 3.54 -28.19 -26.52
C VAL A 59 3.28 -26.68 -26.57
N LEU A 60 2.64 -26.19 -27.63
CA LEU A 60 2.28 -24.76 -27.72
C LEU A 60 1.34 -24.32 -26.60
N LYS A 61 0.38 -25.16 -26.23
CA LYS A 61 -0.56 -24.86 -25.14
C LYS A 61 0.08 -24.94 -23.75
N GLU A 62 1.05 -25.82 -23.57
CA GLU A 62 1.88 -25.88 -22.36
C GLU A 62 2.69 -24.58 -22.21
N ASP A 63 3.36 -24.13 -23.27
CA ASP A 63 4.12 -22.85 -23.27
C ASP A 63 3.21 -21.64 -22.96
N GLU A 64 2.01 -21.59 -23.55
CA GLU A 64 1.02 -20.55 -23.25
C GLU A 64 0.57 -20.58 -21.78
N CYS A 65 0.39 -21.78 -21.21
CA CYS A 65 0.01 -21.92 -19.81
C CYS A 65 1.13 -21.46 -18.87
N ASP A 66 2.37 -21.81 -19.16
CA ASP A 66 3.53 -21.39 -18.36
C ASP A 66 3.71 -19.87 -18.36
N ASP A 67 3.55 -19.20 -19.52
CA ASP A 67 3.56 -17.74 -19.63
C ASP A 67 2.41 -17.09 -18.81
N MET A 68 1.21 -17.65 -18.89
CA MET A 68 0.08 -17.16 -18.09
C MET A 68 0.30 -17.35 -16.59
N ASP A 69 0.86 -18.48 -16.17
CA ASP A 69 1.20 -18.76 -14.78
C ASP A 69 2.27 -17.81 -14.24
N GLU A 70 3.27 -17.49 -15.06
CA GLU A 70 4.29 -16.51 -14.73
C GLU A 70 3.66 -15.12 -14.54
N ARG A 71 2.82 -14.66 -15.49
CA ARG A 71 2.07 -13.40 -15.37
C ARG A 71 1.20 -13.35 -14.11
N LEU A 72 0.50 -14.45 -13.79
CA LEU A 72 -0.31 -14.54 -12.57
C LEU A 72 0.52 -14.42 -11.30
N ARG A 73 1.70 -15.06 -11.25
CA ARG A 73 2.62 -14.94 -10.09
C ARG A 73 3.06 -13.50 -9.89
N TYR A 74 3.42 -12.80 -10.96
CA TYR A 74 3.80 -11.39 -10.88
C TYR A 74 2.63 -10.50 -10.42
N ILE A 75 1.43 -10.64 -11.01
CA ILE A 75 0.23 -9.89 -10.60
C ILE A 75 -0.08 -10.10 -9.11
N LYS A 76 0.07 -11.34 -8.61
CA LYS A 76 -0.11 -11.65 -7.19
C LYS A 76 0.93 -10.95 -6.31
N GLY A 77 2.16 -10.79 -6.78
CA GLY A 77 3.20 -10.00 -6.12
C GLY A 77 2.81 -8.52 -6.01
N GLU A 78 2.36 -7.92 -7.10
CA GLU A 78 1.91 -6.52 -7.14
C GLU A 78 0.70 -6.27 -6.22
N LEU A 79 -0.27 -7.19 -6.21
CA LEU A 79 -1.41 -7.14 -5.29
C LEU A 79 -0.97 -7.12 -3.83
N LYS A 80 0.09 -7.86 -3.49
CA LYS A 80 0.65 -7.87 -2.15
C LYS A 80 1.26 -6.50 -1.81
N ASN A 81 2.06 -5.94 -2.72
CA ASN A 81 2.64 -4.60 -2.54
C ASN A 81 1.55 -3.52 -2.38
N PHE A 82 0.46 -3.61 -3.14
CA PHE A 82 -0.67 -2.70 -3.01
C PHE A 82 -1.35 -2.79 -1.64
N VAL A 83 -1.52 -4.01 -1.11
CA VAL A 83 -2.05 -4.22 0.24
C VAL A 83 -1.11 -3.66 1.31
N GLU A 84 0.20 -3.80 1.13
CA GLU A 84 1.22 -3.22 2.02
C GLU A 84 1.17 -1.68 2.00
N LEU A 85 1.11 -1.06 0.81
CA LEU A 85 0.92 0.39 0.63
C LEU A 85 -0.36 0.89 1.32
N ARG A 86 -1.46 0.16 1.18
CA ARG A 86 -2.73 0.49 1.85
C ARG A 86 -2.58 0.45 3.39
N ASN A 87 -1.88 -0.54 3.92
CA ASN A 87 -1.68 -0.67 5.36
C ASN A 87 -0.80 0.47 5.90
N MET A 88 0.30 0.78 5.22
CA MET A 88 1.17 1.92 5.55
C MET A 88 0.41 3.25 5.50
N SER A 89 -0.41 3.46 4.47
CA SER A 89 -1.26 4.65 4.35
C SER A 89 -2.27 4.77 5.50
N SER A 90 -2.88 3.65 5.92
CA SER A 90 -3.77 3.60 7.08
C SER A 90 -3.06 3.99 8.38
N GLU A 91 -1.81 3.55 8.57
CA GLU A 91 -0.99 3.91 9.72
C GLU A 91 -0.63 5.39 9.74
N VAL A 92 -0.21 5.96 8.60
CA VAL A 92 0.04 7.40 8.46
C VAL A 92 -1.23 8.20 8.77
N SER A 93 -2.40 7.76 8.30
CA SER A 93 -3.69 8.40 8.60
C SER A 93 -4.02 8.41 10.10
N LYS A 94 -3.73 7.32 10.81
CA LYS A 94 -3.89 7.27 12.28
C LYS A 94 -2.96 8.25 12.99
N LEU A 95 -1.67 8.26 12.63
CA LEU A 95 -0.67 9.14 13.25
C LEU A 95 -0.97 10.62 12.97
N THR A 96 -1.38 10.95 11.74
CA THR A 96 -1.78 12.33 11.38
C THR A 96 -3.03 12.78 12.14
N ASN A 97 -4.02 11.90 12.35
CA ASN A 97 -5.20 12.22 13.15
C ASN A 97 -4.84 12.46 14.64
N ILE A 98 -3.94 11.66 15.20
CA ILE A 98 -3.40 11.89 16.57
C ILE A 98 -2.73 13.27 16.65
N ASN A 99 -1.86 13.59 15.68
CA ASN A 99 -1.17 14.89 15.63
C ASN A 99 -2.14 16.07 15.48
N TYR A 100 -3.18 15.91 14.66
CA TYR A 100 -4.23 16.92 14.49
C TYR A 100 -4.99 17.18 15.80
N ASN A 101 -5.35 16.12 16.53
CA ASN A 101 -6.04 16.26 17.81
C ASN A 101 -5.16 16.93 18.87
N ALA A 102 -3.88 16.57 18.94
CA ALA A 102 -2.91 17.23 19.82
C ALA A 102 -2.76 18.73 19.49
N LEU A 103 -2.71 19.10 18.20
CA LEU A 103 -2.65 20.49 17.77
C LEU A 103 -3.92 21.26 18.15
N LYS A 104 -5.10 20.65 17.96
CA LYS A 104 -6.39 21.23 18.33
C LYS A 104 -6.49 21.49 19.83
N GLU A 105 -5.99 20.56 20.65
CA GLU A 105 -5.93 20.71 22.10
C GLU A 105 -4.96 21.82 22.52
N HIS A 106 -3.77 21.87 21.93
CA HIS A 106 -2.81 22.96 22.13
C HIS A 106 -3.41 24.33 21.76
N GLN A 107 -4.12 24.44 20.64
CA GLN A 107 -4.79 25.68 20.24
C GLN A 107 -5.88 26.10 21.25
N LYS A 108 -6.64 25.14 21.79
CA LYS A 108 -7.63 25.41 22.83
C LYS A 108 -6.97 25.88 24.13
N ASN A 109 -5.89 25.20 24.55
CA ASN A 109 -5.14 25.52 25.76
C ASN A 109 -4.51 26.92 25.67
N THR A 110 -3.87 27.23 24.55
CA THR A 110 -3.29 28.56 24.29
C THR A 110 -4.35 29.66 24.28
N ALA A 111 -5.52 29.45 23.68
CA ALA A 111 -6.61 30.42 23.73
C ALA A 111 -7.10 30.69 25.17
N VAL A 112 -7.24 29.64 25.99
CA VAL A 112 -7.61 29.76 27.41
C VAL A 112 -6.53 30.50 28.20
N LEU A 113 -5.27 30.17 27.97
CA LEU A 113 -4.12 30.78 28.62
C LEU A 113 -4.06 32.29 28.30
N THR A 114 -4.15 32.66 27.02
CA THR A 114 -4.16 34.05 26.56
C THR A 114 -5.31 34.83 27.19
N LYS A 115 -6.53 34.27 27.22
CA LYS A 115 -7.68 34.92 27.87
C LYS A 115 -7.45 35.18 29.36
N ARG A 116 -6.86 34.21 30.07
CA ARG A 116 -6.54 34.35 31.51
C ARG A 116 -5.47 35.40 31.76
N ILE A 117 -4.41 35.42 30.94
CA ILE A 117 -3.34 36.43 31.02
C ILE A 117 -3.91 37.83 30.75
N CYS A 118 -4.74 38.01 29.71
CA CYS A 118 -5.38 39.29 29.42
C CYS A 118 -6.30 39.74 30.57
N THR A 119 -7.09 38.82 31.14
CA THR A 119 -7.98 39.12 32.27
C THR A 119 -7.17 39.54 33.50
N TYR A 120 -6.04 38.88 33.76
CA TYR A 120 -5.12 39.26 34.82
C TYR A 120 -4.57 40.67 34.64
N ILE A 121 -4.02 40.97 33.46
CA ILE A 121 -3.46 42.29 33.16
C ILE A 121 -4.55 43.37 33.33
N LEU A 122 -5.78 43.11 32.86
CA LEU A 122 -6.89 44.04 33.03
C LEU A 122 -7.25 44.27 34.50
N VAL A 123 -7.36 43.20 35.31
CA VAL A 123 -7.66 43.32 36.75
C VAL A 123 -6.53 44.04 37.50
N ASP A 124 -5.26 43.76 37.18
CA ASP A 124 -4.11 44.46 37.72
C ASP A 124 -4.16 45.97 37.42
N LYS A 125 -4.40 46.35 36.16
CA LYS A 125 -4.47 47.78 35.77
C LYS A 125 -5.70 48.49 36.35
N LEU A 126 -6.87 47.84 36.35
CA LEU A 126 -8.09 48.42 36.91
C LEU A 126 -8.01 48.59 38.42
N SER A 127 -7.44 47.61 39.13
CA SER A 127 -7.25 47.70 40.59
C SER A 127 -6.26 48.82 40.95
N GLY A 128 -5.14 48.94 40.25
CA GLY A 128 -4.19 50.04 40.45
C GLY A 128 -4.82 51.41 40.20
N LEU A 129 -5.61 51.57 39.13
CA LEU A 129 -6.30 52.80 38.80
C LEU A 129 -7.37 53.15 39.84
N LEU A 130 -8.14 52.15 40.31
CA LEU A 130 -9.13 52.33 41.37
C LEU A 130 -8.49 52.79 42.67
N THR A 131 -7.35 52.20 43.07
CA THR A 131 -6.62 52.59 44.28
C THR A 131 -6.15 54.04 44.20
N VAL A 132 -5.65 54.49 43.04
CA VAL A 132 -5.25 55.89 42.82
C VAL A 132 -6.46 56.83 42.87
N LEU A 133 -7.58 56.48 42.23
CA LEU A 133 -8.81 57.29 42.27
C LEU A 133 -9.38 57.43 43.68
N VAL A 134 -9.39 56.35 44.47
CA VAL A 134 -9.87 56.37 45.86
C VAL A 134 -8.99 57.25 46.74
N LEU A 135 -7.66 57.16 46.57
CA LEU A 135 -6.71 58.02 47.29
C LEU A 135 -6.86 59.50 46.91
N TRP A 136 -7.10 59.79 45.63
CA TRP A 136 -7.34 61.15 45.13
C TRP A 136 -8.66 61.74 45.66
N TYR A 137 -9.77 60.98 45.57
CA TYR A 137 -11.10 61.45 45.98
C TYR A 137 -11.18 61.74 47.49
N LEU A 138 -10.60 60.88 48.31
CA LEU A 138 -10.69 61.03 49.76
C LEU A 138 -9.74 62.09 50.33
N ASN A 139 -8.76 62.54 49.54
CA ASN A 139 -7.83 63.66 49.77
C ASN A 139 -7.20 63.72 51.19
N LYS A 140 -7.24 62.61 51.91
CA LYS A 140 -6.75 62.43 53.28
C LYS A 140 -6.17 61.03 53.42
N LEU A 141 -5.01 60.96 54.05
CA LEU A 141 -4.29 59.73 54.34
C LEU A 141 -4.84 59.14 55.65
N THR A 142 -6.06 58.60 55.61
CA THR A 142 -6.69 57.94 56.76
C THR A 142 -6.31 56.46 56.83
N LEU A 143 -6.33 55.89 58.03
CA LEU A 143 -6.05 54.47 58.28
C LEU A 143 -6.93 53.55 57.41
N THR A 144 -8.18 53.93 57.16
CA THR A 144 -9.12 53.21 56.29
C THR A 144 -8.65 53.13 54.83
N ASN A 145 -8.00 54.17 54.33
CA ASN A 145 -7.52 54.24 52.94
C ASN A 145 -6.27 53.38 52.75
N ILE A 146 -5.42 53.29 53.78
CA ILE A 146 -4.26 52.39 53.81
C ILE A 146 -4.73 50.93 53.84
N ILE A 147 -5.73 50.60 54.67
CA ILE A 147 -6.30 49.24 54.75
C ILE A 147 -6.94 48.84 53.41
N PHE A 148 -7.68 49.74 52.76
CA PHE A 148 -8.25 49.49 51.44
C PHE A 148 -7.17 49.24 50.37
N ALA A 149 -6.10 50.04 50.36
CA ALA A 149 -4.97 49.83 49.46
C ALA A 149 -4.25 48.48 49.71
N LEU A 150 -4.07 48.08 50.97
CA LEU A 150 -3.49 46.77 51.34
C LEU A 150 -4.40 45.60 50.95
N MET A 151 -5.72 45.71 51.12
CA MET A 151 -6.69 44.68 50.69
C MET A 151 -6.76 44.55 49.16
N SER A 152 -6.70 45.67 48.44
CA SER A 152 -6.65 45.67 46.96
C SER A 152 -5.38 44.98 46.43
N THR A 153 -4.22 45.26 47.03
CA THR A 153 -2.93 44.67 46.62
C THR A 153 -2.82 43.19 47.01
N THR A 154 -3.30 42.79 48.19
CA THR A 154 -3.35 41.38 48.59
C THR A 154 -4.34 40.54 47.77
N GLY A 155 -5.49 41.11 47.40
CA GLY A 155 -6.45 40.47 46.50
C GLY A 155 -5.88 40.21 45.10
N VAL A 156 -5.15 41.19 44.55
CA VAL A 156 -4.43 41.04 43.28
C VAL A 156 -3.30 40.02 43.38
N ASN A 157 -2.57 39.99 44.51
CA ASN A 157 -1.51 39.02 44.81
C ASN A 157 -2.02 37.57 44.90
N MET A 158 -3.18 37.36 45.55
CA MET A 158 -3.84 36.04 45.58
C MET A 158 -4.29 35.59 44.19
N PHE A 159 -4.78 36.52 43.36
CA PHE A 159 -5.09 36.24 41.96
C PHE A 159 -3.85 35.87 41.14
N SER A 160 -2.72 36.53 41.40
CA SER A 160 -1.43 36.27 40.74
C SER A 160 -0.72 35.01 41.21
N ILE A 161 -1.09 34.37 42.32
CA ILE A 161 -0.59 33.03 42.68
C ILE A 161 -1.34 31.91 41.91
N ARG A 162 -2.62 32.12 41.59
CA ARG A 162 -3.46 31.15 40.86
C ARG A 162 -3.12 31.04 39.37
N ILE A 163 -2.50 32.07 38.81
CA ILE A 163 -2.16 32.15 37.37
C ILE A 163 -0.89 31.34 37.03
N PRO A 164 0.23 31.44 37.75
CA PRO A 164 1.42 30.62 37.55
C PRO A 164 1.15 29.12 37.64
N SER A 165 0.31 28.68 38.57
CA SER A 165 -0.06 27.25 38.70
C SER A 165 -0.87 26.75 37.51
N THR A 166 -1.77 27.58 36.95
CA THR A 166 -2.48 27.23 35.72
C THR A 166 -1.59 27.31 34.49
N ILE A 167 -0.71 28.30 34.39
CA ILE A 167 0.30 28.40 33.32
C ILE A 167 1.21 27.18 33.30
N ASN A 168 1.71 26.74 34.46
CA ASN A 168 2.56 25.55 34.55
C ASN A 168 1.84 24.27 34.12
N LYS A 169 0.55 24.12 34.47
CA LYS A 169 -0.26 22.98 34.04
C LYS A 169 -0.41 22.92 32.51
N TYR A 170 -0.75 24.04 31.88
CA TYR A 170 -0.90 24.10 30.42
C TYR A 170 0.45 23.94 29.70
N LYS A 171 1.52 24.54 30.23
CA LYS A 171 2.87 24.39 29.68
C LYS A 171 3.37 22.95 29.72
N LEU A 172 3.09 22.22 30.80
CA LEU A 172 3.45 20.79 30.92
C LEU A 172 2.71 19.95 29.86
N SER A 173 1.40 20.15 29.74
CA SER A 173 0.56 19.46 28.74
C SER A 173 0.98 19.77 27.30
N ASP A 174 1.31 21.03 26.99
CA ASP A 174 1.79 21.42 25.67
C ASP A 174 3.16 20.79 25.36
N THR A 175 4.04 20.67 26.36
CA THR A 175 5.35 20.02 26.19
C THR A 175 5.20 18.52 25.89
N GLU A 176 4.27 17.84 26.55
CA GLU A 176 3.95 16.43 26.27
C GLU A 176 3.36 16.26 24.86
N ASN A 177 2.39 17.11 24.49
CA ASN A 177 1.77 17.08 23.17
C ASN A 177 2.77 17.35 22.04
N ILE A 178 3.73 18.27 22.23
CA ILE A 178 4.80 18.55 21.27
C ILE A 178 5.72 17.33 21.11
N LYS A 179 6.12 16.68 22.21
CA LYS A 179 6.96 15.47 22.16
C LYS A 179 6.27 14.33 21.40
N ILE A 180 4.98 14.10 21.66
CA ILE A 180 4.19 13.09 20.95
C ILE A 180 4.13 13.42 19.46
N ARG A 181 3.88 14.69 19.11
CA ARG A 181 3.83 15.12 17.71
C ARG A 181 5.16 14.90 17.00
N ASP A 182 6.27 15.30 17.61
CA ASP A 182 7.59 15.20 16.99
C ASP A 182 8.01 13.71 16.81
N ALA A 183 7.68 12.85 17.78
CA ALA A 183 7.87 11.40 17.66
C ALA A 183 7.04 10.81 16.52
N ASN A 184 5.75 11.16 16.44
CA ASN A 184 4.85 10.70 15.38
C ASN A 184 5.27 11.22 14.01
N MET A 185 5.79 12.46 13.91
CA MET A 185 6.27 13.02 12.65
C MET A 185 7.50 12.27 12.13
N ASN A 186 8.43 11.88 13.00
CA ASN A 186 9.58 11.05 12.61
C ASN A 186 9.12 9.67 12.11
N GLN A 187 8.12 9.06 12.77
CA GLN A 187 7.52 7.80 12.33
C GLN A 187 6.83 7.95 10.96
N ILE A 188 6.00 8.97 10.78
CA ILE A 188 5.38 9.29 9.47
C ILE A 188 6.45 9.43 8.39
N HIS A 189 7.54 10.16 8.67
CA HIS A 189 8.61 10.37 7.70
C HIS A 189 9.31 9.06 7.30
N THR A 190 9.43 8.13 8.24
CA THR A 190 9.99 6.79 8.03
C THR A 190 9.05 5.95 7.16
N ILE A 191 7.76 5.90 7.52
CA ILE A 191 6.74 5.15 6.77
C ILE A 191 6.61 5.70 5.35
N VAL A 192 6.60 7.02 5.16
CA VAL A 192 6.54 7.63 3.81
C VAL A 192 7.76 7.26 2.97
N LYS A 193 8.95 7.16 3.58
CA LYS A 193 10.15 6.71 2.87
C LYS A 193 10.05 5.24 2.46
N GLU A 194 9.45 4.40 3.28
CA GLU A 194 9.18 3.00 2.95
C GLU A 194 8.11 2.86 1.87
N MET A 195 7.00 3.60 1.97
CA MET A 195 5.97 3.68 0.93
C MET A 195 6.59 4.04 -0.42
N LYS A 196 7.49 5.02 -0.46
CA LYS A 196 8.16 5.41 -1.70
C LYS A 196 9.00 4.27 -2.29
N LYS A 197 9.72 3.51 -1.46
CA LYS A 197 10.48 2.34 -1.93
C LYS A 197 9.57 1.24 -2.47
N THR A 198 8.46 0.97 -1.79
CA THR A 198 7.47 -0.03 -2.22
C THR A 198 6.79 0.40 -3.52
N ASP A 199 6.50 1.68 -3.68
CA ASP A 199 5.93 2.25 -4.91
C ASP A 199 6.94 2.21 -6.08
N GLU A 200 8.21 2.56 -5.83
CA GLU A 200 9.30 2.43 -6.81
C GLU A 200 9.55 0.97 -7.23
N SER A 201 9.27 -0.01 -6.36
CA SER A 201 9.33 -1.43 -6.72
C SER A 201 8.11 -1.92 -7.52
N ASN A 202 7.04 -1.14 -7.58
CA ASN A 202 5.78 -1.44 -8.26
C ASN A 202 5.82 -0.92 -9.72
N ASP A 203 6.75 -1.44 -10.50
CA ASP A 203 7.06 -0.96 -11.86
C ASP A 203 6.08 -1.49 -12.93
N PHE A 204 5.25 -2.49 -12.59
CA PHE A 204 4.46 -3.23 -13.58
C PHE A 204 3.17 -2.54 -14.03
N ILE A 205 2.38 -1.88 -13.19
CA ILE A 205 1.14 -1.23 -13.71
C ILE A 205 1.48 -0.22 -14.79
N SER A 206 2.53 0.59 -14.58
CA SER A 206 3.00 1.55 -15.58
C SER A 206 3.53 0.85 -16.82
N LYS A 207 4.41 -0.15 -16.69
CA LYS A 207 4.98 -0.87 -17.85
C LYS A 207 3.98 -1.76 -18.59
N TYR A 208 3.01 -2.34 -17.89
CA TYR A 208 1.95 -3.16 -18.44
C TYR A 208 0.95 -2.30 -19.21
N ILE A 209 0.56 -1.14 -18.67
CA ILE A 209 -0.24 -0.14 -19.39
C ILE A 209 0.51 0.39 -20.62
N GLU A 210 1.83 0.60 -20.51
CA GLU A 210 2.67 1.00 -21.67
C GLU A 210 2.85 -0.11 -22.71
N SER A 211 2.71 -1.37 -22.33
CA SER A 211 2.85 -2.54 -23.23
C SER A 211 1.55 -3.01 -23.89
N LEU A 212 0.40 -2.47 -23.46
CA LEU A 212 -0.93 -2.68 -24.05
C LEU A 212 -1.14 -1.78 -25.27
#